data_AF-A0A9D1NPN9-F1
#
_entry.id   AF-A0A9D1NPN9-F1
#
_cell.length_a   1.000
_cell.length_b   1.000
_cell.length_c   1.000
_cell.angle_alpha   90.00
_cell.angle_beta   90.00
_cell.angle_gamma   90.00
#
_symmetry.space_group_name_H-M   'P 1'
#
loop_
_entity.id
_entity.type
_entity.pdbx_description
1 polymer ?
#
loop_
_entity_poly.entity_id
_entity_poly.type
_entity_poly.pdbx_seq_one_letter_code
_entity_poly.pdbx_strand_id
1 'polypeptide(L)'
;MSQGERTEPSLAELRERLHELLKLPDEELFSKSGVGTLSEKRLHAALKLLIQPDRSLHEAAIGRFTADILENGTVTEIQTRSLDRLREKLGCYLAEGYSVNVVYPVAHKKWIVWVDPETKEALPERRSPKTGSYYDALWELYKIKDYLGSPGLRLTLLLMDVRDIRRLDGFGKSRKRRSNREERVPVELAGMISLSSPEDYRAMLLPEGLIMPFSAADLAQAARIPSRSAYTAINILLRLGMAAPAGKMGRRRVYKITEQGELT
;
A
#
# COMPACT_ATOMS: atom_id res chain seq x y z
N MET A 1 -2.83 -32.00 -11.70
CA MET A 1 -3.97 -31.30 -11.08
C MET A 1 -4.00 -29.89 -11.63
N SER A 2 -4.96 -29.60 -12.49
CA SER A 2 -5.14 -28.28 -13.09
C SER A 2 -5.42 -27.27 -11.99
N GLN A 3 -4.46 -26.39 -11.70
CA GLN A 3 -4.75 -25.21 -10.88
C GLN A 3 -5.60 -24.30 -11.76
N GLY A 4 -6.88 -24.16 -11.43
CA GLY A 4 -7.73 -23.18 -12.07
C GLY A 4 -7.13 -21.80 -11.82
N GLU A 5 -6.56 -21.20 -12.86
CA GLU A 5 -6.12 -19.81 -12.84
C GLU A 5 -7.32 -18.94 -12.49
N ARG A 6 -7.32 -18.39 -11.29
CA ARG A 6 -8.28 -17.36 -10.92
C ARG A 6 -7.94 -16.12 -11.73
N THR A 7 -8.87 -15.64 -12.52
CA THR A 7 -8.81 -14.30 -13.10
C THR A 7 -8.82 -13.31 -11.94
N GLU A 8 -7.73 -12.55 -11.75
CA GLU A 8 -7.71 -11.48 -10.76
C GLU A 8 -8.83 -10.48 -11.05
N PRO A 9 -9.55 -10.00 -10.02
CA PRO A 9 -10.63 -9.05 -10.24
C PRO A 9 -10.05 -7.77 -10.85
N SER A 10 -10.65 -7.34 -11.94
CA SER A 10 -10.33 -6.08 -12.61
C SER A 10 -10.59 -4.89 -11.68
N LEU A 11 -9.94 -3.76 -11.98
CA LEU A 11 -10.20 -2.50 -11.27
C LEU A 11 -11.69 -2.12 -11.30
N ALA A 12 -12.39 -2.41 -12.40
CA ALA A 12 -13.81 -2.11 -12.56
C ALA A 12 -14.68 -2.94 -11.59
N GLU A 13 -14.43 -4.25 -11.50
CA GLU A 13 -15.14 -5.14 -10.58
C GLU A 13 -14.88 -4.77 -9.11
N LEU A 14 -13.63 -4.43 -8.77
CA LEU A 14 -13.31 -3.97 -7.41
C LEU A 14 -13.96 -2.62 -7.09
N ARG A 15 -14.04 -1.70 -8.05
CA ARG A 15 -14.76 -0.43 -7.86
C ARG A 15 -16.24 -0.65 -7.56
N GLU A 16 -16.90 -1.48 -8.38
CA GLU A 16 -18.31 -1.81 -8.19
C GLU A 16 -18.55 -2.49 -6.83
N ARG A 17 -17.71 -3.47 -6.48
CA ARG A 17 -17.79 -4.14 -5.18
C ARG A 17 -17.58 -3.17 -4.02
N LEU A 18 -16.61 -2.26 -4.11
CA LEU A 18 -16.41 -1.24 -3.07
C LEU A 18 -17.65 -0.36 -2.90
N HIS A 19 -18.29 0.04 -4.00
CA HIS A 19 -19.52 0.85 -3.94
C HIS A 19 -20.64 0.11 -3.19
N GLU A 20 -20.82 -1.19 -3.42
CA GLU A 20 -21.80 -1.98 -2.66
C GLU A 20 -21.40 -2.12 -1.19
N LEU A 21 -20.13 -2.40 -0.89
CA LEU A 21 -19.63 -2.50 0.49
C LEU A 21 -19.82 -1.21 1.28
N LEU A 22 -19.72 -0.04 0.65
CA LEU A 22 -19.89 1.25 1.31
C LEU A 22 -21.36 1.58 1.66
N LYS A 23 -22.33 0.84 1.11
CA LYS A 23 -23.75 0.96 1.48
C LYS A 23 -24.12 0.10 2.69
N LEU A 24 -23.28 -0.89 3.01
CA LEU A 24 -23.54 -1.79 4.14
C LEU A 24 -23.40 -1.04 5.48
N PRO A 25 -24.21 -1.40 6.47
CA PRO A 25 -24.04 -0.89 7.82
C PRO A 25 -22.74 -1.43 8.45
N ASP A 26 -22.21 -0.73 9.45
CA ASP A 26 -20.93 -1.06 10.08
C ASP A 26 -20.92 -2.49 10.64
N GLU A 27 -22.05 -2.94 11.19
CA GLU A 27 -22.22 -4.27 11.77
C GLU A 27 -22.04 -5.41 10.76
N GLU A 28 -22.27 -5.13 9.47
CA GLU A 28 -22.08 -6.09 8.38
C GLU A 28 -20.67 -6.01 7.79
N LEU A 29 -19.98 -4.88 7.96
CA LEU A 29 -18.60 -4.69 7.54
C LEU A 29 -17.63 -5.38 8.51
N PHE A 30 -17.83 -5.18 9.81
CA PHE A 30 -16.99 -5.78 10.84
C PHE A 30 -17.46 -7.21 11.18
N SER A 31 -16.52 -8.16 11.26
CA SER A 31 -16.85 -9.53 11.71
C SER A 31 -17.26 -9.50 13.19
N LYS A 32 -18.27 -10.26 13.61
CA LYS A 32 -18.63 -10.42 15.04
C LYS A 32 -17.82 -11.51 15.77
N SER A 33 -17.00 -12.29 15.05
CA SER A 33 -16.48 -13.58 15.57
C SER A 33 -14.96 -13.73 15.54
N GLY A 34 -14.21 -12.70 15.13
CA GLY A 34 -12.75 -12.76 14.97
C GLY A 34 -11.97 -12.33 16.21
N VAL A 35 -10.80 -12.92 16.44
CA VAL A 35 -9.89 -12.59 17.58
C VAL A 35 -9.36 -11.15 17.48
N GLY A 36 -9.55 -10.47 16.34
CA GLY A 36 -9.17 -9.07 16.09
C GLY A 36 -10.24 -7.99 16.38
N THR A 37 -11.41 -8.36 16.93
CA THR A 37 -12.65 -7.55 16.93
C THR A 37 -12.66 -6.22 17.71
N LEU A 38 -11.61 -5.88 18.47
CA LEU A 38 -11.58 -4.63 19.24
C LEU A 38 -10.67 -3.53 18.64
N SER A 39 -9.96 -3.79 17.54
CA SER A 39 -8.99 -2.82 16.98
C SER A 39 -8.94 -2.72 15.45
N GLU A 40 -9.62 -3.60 14.72
CA GLU A 40 -9.65 -3.56 13.25
C GLU A 40 -10.30 -2.24 12.79
N LYS A 41 -9.59 -1.52 11.91
CA LYS A 41 -10.05 -0.23 11.39
C LYS A 41 -10.95 -0.43 10.18
N ARG A 42 -11.91 0.47 9.96
CA ARG A 42 -12.89 0.37 8.88
C ARG A 42 -12.26 0.11 7.51
N LEU A 43 -11.20 0.83 7.17
CA LEU A 43 -10.49 0.61 5.91
C LEU A 43 -9.96 -0.83 5.76
N HIS A 44 -9.45 -1.42 6.83
CA HIS A 44 -8.92 -2.77 6.81
C HIS A 44 -10.04 -3.80 6.58
N ALA A 45 -11.11 -3.71 7.36
CA ALA A 45 -12.27 -4.59 7.21
C ALA A 45 -12.91 -4.49 5.80
N ALA A 46 -13.07 -3.27 5.30
CA ALA A 46 -13.57 -3.04 3.93
C ALA A 46 -12.66 -3.66 2.87
N LEU A 47 -11.35 -3.51 3.00
CA LEU A 47 -10.40 -4.13 2.07
C LEU A 47 -10.41 -5.66 2.14
N LYS A 48 -10.60 -6.24 3.32
CA LYS A 48 -10.64 -7.69 3.51
C LYS A 48 -11.81 -8.30 2.73
N LEU A 49 -13.02 -7.72 2.87
CA LEU A 49 -14.19 -8.12 2.08
C LEU A 49 -14.08 -7.77 0.59
N LEU A 50 -13.45 -6.64 0.27
CA LEU A 50 -13.25 -6.22 -1.11
C LEU A 50 -12.43 -7.26 -1.88
N ILE A 51 -11.32 -7.72 -1.28
CA ILE A 51 -10.41 -8.68 -1.88
C ILE A 51 -10.99 -10.09 -1.84
N GLN A 52 -11.55 -10.52 -0.71
CA GLN A 52 -12.16 -11.83 -0.56
C GLN A 52 -13.54 -11.71 0.12
N PRO A 53 -14.65 -11.83 -0.62
CA PRO A 53 -16.00 -11.75 -0.05
C PRO A 53 -16.34 -12.92 0.86
N ASP A 54 -15.76 -14.10 0.64
CA ASP A 54 -16.01 -15.27 1.48
C ASP A 54 -15.24 -15.16 2.81
N ARG A 55 -15.98 -14.84 3.87
CA ARG A 55 -15.47 -14.69 5.24
C ARG A 55 -14.90 -15.99 5.81
N SER A 56 -15.25 -17.16 5.27
CA SER A 56 -14.69 -18.44 5.75
C SER A 56 -13.19 -18.58 5.44
N LEU A 57 -12.68 -17.78 4.50
CA LEU A 57 -11.27 -17.72 4.11
C LEU A 57 -10.49 -16.65 4.89
N HIS A 58 -11.14 -15.91 5.79
CA HIS A 58 -10.52 -14.84 6.59
C HIS A 58 -9.91 -15.37 7.87
N GLU A 59 -8.92 -14.65 8.40
CA GLU A 59 -8.31 -14.93 9.72
C GLU A 59 -7.74 -16.36 9.85
N ALA A 60 -7.14 -16.87 8.77
CA ALA A 60 -6.59 -18.22 8.74
C ALA A 60 -5.32 -18.34 9.61
N ALA A 61 -5.26 -19.37 10.46
CA ALA A 61 -4.08 -19.67 11.27
C ALA A 61 -3.00 -20.36 10.41
N ILE A 62 -1.78 -19.81 10.45
CA ILE A 62 -0.59 -20.37 9.79
C ILE A 62 0.55 -20.33 10.82
N GLY A 63 0.87 -21.50 11.39
CA GLY A 63 1.78 -21.61 12.52
C GLY A 63 1.31 -20.74 13.70
N ARG A 64 2.14 -19.78 14.12
CA ARG A 64 1.82 -18.81 15.18
C ARG A 64 1.19 -17.51 14.69
N PHE A 65 1.02 -17.35 13.37
CA PHE A 65 0.47 -16.14 12.78
C PHE A 65 -0.99 -16.35 12.36
N THR A 66 -1.73 -15.25 12.34
CA THR A 66 -3.06 -15.19 11.70
C THR A 66 -2.93 -14.35 10.45
N ALA A 67 -3.17 -14.97 9.30
CA ALA A 67 -3.25 -14.32 8.00
C ALA A 67 -4.61 -13.65 7.82
N ASP A 68 -4.66 -12.51 7.11
CA ASP A 68 -5.94 -11.85 6.87
C ASP A 68 -6.85 -12.70 5.99
N ILE A 69 -6.30 -13.28 4.93
CA ILE A 69 -6.99 -14.18 4.00
C ILE A 69 -6.04 -15.32 3.61
N LEU A 70 -6.55 -16.54 3.55
CA LEU A 70 -5.87 -17.68 2.93
C LEU A 70 -6.80 -18.36 1.92
N GLU A 71 -6.39 -18.42 0.66
CA GLU A 71 -7.15 -19.06 -0.40
C GLU A 71 -6.20 -19.77 -1.35
N ASN A 72 -6.42 -21.07 -1.58
CA ASN A 72 -5.67 -21.87 -2.57
C ASN A 72 -4.14 -21.74 -2.44
N GLY A 73 -3.61 -21.71 -1.22
CA GLY A 73 -2.16 -21.56 -0.97
C GLY A 73 -1.60 -20.16 -1.17
N THR A 74 -2.47 -19.16 -1.39
CA THR A 74 -2.10 -17.73 -1.40
C THR A 74 -2.54 -17.06 -0.11
N VAL A 75 -1.58 -16.54 0.63
CA VAL A 75 -1.79 -15.69 1.79
C VAL A 75 -1.96 -14.25 1.33
N THR A 76 -3.04 -13.58 1.72
CA THR A 76 -3.13 -12.12 1.56
C THR A 76 -3.03 -11.43 2.91
N GLU A 77 -2.17 -10.43 3.02
CA GLU A 77 -2.00 -9.56 4.19
C GLU A 77 -2.38 -8.13 3.80
N ILE A 78 -3.31 -7.53 4.54
CA ILE A 78 -3.75 -6.16 4.30
C ILE A 78 -3.08 -5.26 5.33
N GLN A 79 -2.30 -4.28 4.86
CA GLN A 79 -1.63 -3.36 5.76
C GLN A 79 -1.93 -1.92 5.41
N THR A 80 -2.41 -1.15 6.39
CA THR A 80 -2.71 0.28 6.19
C THR A 80 -1.56 1.20 6.62
N ARG A 81 -0.52 0.63 7.24
CA ARG A 81 0.74 1.28 7.68
C ARG A 81 1.73 0.21 8.14
N SER A 82 3.00 0.59 8.34
CA SER A 82 4.00 -0.23 9.03
C SER A 82 4.24 -1.60 8.39
N LEU A 83 4.55 -1.62 7.09
CA LEU A 83 4.93 -2.85 6.38
C LEU A 83 6.14 -3.55 7.01
N ASP A 84 6.97 -2.83 7.77
CA ASP A 84 8.05 -3.41 8.58
C ASP A 84 7.59 -4.54 9.51
N ARG A 85 6.35 -4.47 10.02
CA ARG A 85 5.80 -5.50 10.92
C ARG A 85 5.50 -6.81 10.21
N LEU A 86 5.39 -6.80 8.88
CA LEU A 86 5.18 -8.02 8.10
C LEU A 86 6.45 -8.83 7.89
N ARG A 87 7.66 -8.29 8.13
CA ARG A 87 8.92 -8.98 7.76
C ARG A 87 9.00 -10.41 8.28
N GLU A 88 8.62 -10.62 9.54
CA GLU A 88 8.63 -11.96 10.16
C GLU A 88 7.61 -12.89 9.51
N LYS A 89 6.38 -12.40 9.28
CA LYS A 89 5.32 -13.14 8.56
C LYS A 89 5.73 -13.50 7.14
N LEU A 90 6.26 -12.54 6.37
CA LEU A 90 6.71 -12.74 4.99
C LEU A 90 7.80 -13.81 4.93
N GLY A 91 8.78 -13.76 5.84
CA GLY A 91 9.81 -14.79 5.93
C GLY A 91 9.22 -16.18 6.18
N CYS A 92 8.25 -16.29 7.08
CA CYS A 92 7.58 -17.55 7.41
C CYS A 92 6.77 -18.09 6.23
N TYR A 93 5.87 -17.29 5.66
CA TYR A 93 4.96 -17.71 4.59
C TYR A 93 5.72 -18.13 3.34
N LEU A 94 6.70 -17.33 2.91
CA LEU A 94 7.49 -17.64 1.72
C LEU A 94 8.36 -18.90 1.93
N ALA A 95 8.91 -19.10 3.13
CA ALA A 95 9.70 -20.30 3.43
C ALA A 95 8.85 -21.58 3.48
N GLU A 96 7.58 -21.47 3.89
CA GLU A 96 6.61 -22.57 3.90
C GLU A 96 5.99 -22.84 2.52
N GLY A 97 6.37 -22.07 1.49
CA GLY A 97 5.93 -22.28 0.10
C GLY A 97 4.60 -21.64 -0.25
N TYR A 98 4.08 -20.73 0.59
CA TYR A 98 2.91 -19.94 0.25
C TYR A 98 3.27 -18.83 -0.75
N SER A 99 2.38 -18.58 -1.69
CA SER A 99 2.35 -17.29 -2.38
C SER A 99 1.81 -16.23 -1.42
N VAL A 100 2.36 -15.02 -1.46
CA VAL A 100 1.96 -13.93 -0.58
C VAL A 100 1.57 -12.71 -1.39
N ASN A 101 0.36 -12.20 -1.17
CA ASN A 101 -0.07 -10.91 -1.67
C ASN A 101 -0.16 -9.90 -0.52
N VAL A 102 0.62 -8.83 -0.57
CA VAL A 102 0.49 -7.71 0.36
C VAL A 102 -0.34 -6.62 -0.28
N VAL A 103 -1.53 -6.38 0.25
CA VAL A 103 -2.43 -5.32 -0.21
C VAL A 103 -2.18 -4.07 0.63
N TYR A 104 -1.79 -2.98 -0.04
CA TYR A 104 -1.49 -1.71 0.62
C TYR A 104 -2.30 -0.55 0.00
N PRO A 105 -3.23 0.06 0.74
CA PRO A 105 -3.99 1.21 0.26
C PRO A 105 -3.15 2.50 0.35
N VAL A 106 -3.03 3.18 -0.78
CA VAL A 106 -2.38 4.48 -0.94
C VAL A 106 -3.44 5.56 -1.05
N ALA A 107 -3.41 6.56 -0.17
CA ALA A 107 -4.40 7.64 -0.19
C ALA A 107 -4.20 8.56 -1.40
N HIS A 108 -5.20 8.66 -2.27
CA HIS A 108 -5.25 9.50 -3.47
C HIS A 108 -5.82 10.88 -3.17
N LYS A 109 -7.14 11.08 -3.26
CA LYS A 109 -7.79 12.26 -2.68
C LYS A 109 -8.21 11.96 -1.26
N LYS A 110 -8.15 12.99 -0.41
CA LYS A 110 -8.42 12.82 1.01
C LYS A 110 -9.30 13.94 1.53
N TRP A 111 -10.37 13.59 2.21
CA TRP A 111 -11.19 14.50 2.99
C TRP A 111 -10.85 14.35 4.46
N ILE A 112 -11.00 15.44 5.23
CA ILE A 112 -10.68 15.45 6.66
C ILE A 112 -11.87 16.03 7.41
N VAL A 113 -12.41 15.25 8.34
CA VAL A 113 -13.42 15.66 9.31
C VAL A 113 -12.76 15.70 10.68
N TRP A 114 -13.00 16.78 11.43
CA TRP A 114 -12.47 16.93 12.79
C TRP A 114 -13.59 16.78 13.79
N VAL A 115 -13.43 15.91 14.76
CA VAL A 115 -14.44 15.63 15.79
C VAL A 115 -13.87 16.04 17.14
N ASP A 116 -14.65 16.79 17.92
CA ASP A 116 -14.31 17.04 19.31
C ASP A 116 -14.59 15.76 20.13
N PRO A 117 -13.57 15.22 20.84
CA PRO A 117 -13.73 13.95 21.55
C PRO A 117 -14.72 14.03 22.73
N GLU A 118 -14.96 15.21 23.30
CA GLU A 118 -15.84 15.44 24.45
C GLU A 118 -17.29 15.66 23.99
N THR A 119 -17.51 16.62 23.10
CA THR A 119 -18.88 16.98 22.66
C THR A 119 -19.41 16.11 21.53
N LYS A 120 -18.54 15.35 20.86
CA LYS A 120 -18.82 14.58 19.63
C LYS A 120 -19.23 15.44 18.43
N GLU A 121 -19.12 16.76 18.53
CA GLU A 121 -19.40 17.66 17.42
C GLU A 121 -18.33 17.57 16.33
N ALA A 122 -18.77 17.54 15.08
CA ALA A 122 -17.91 17.50 13.91
C ALA A 122 -17.80 18.87 13.25
N LEU A 123 -16.58 19.31 12.95
CA LEU A 123 -16.34 20.43 12.05
C LEU A 123 -16.66 20.05 10.60
N PRO A 124 -17.01 21.03 9.74
CA PRO A 124 -17.25 20.78 8.32
C PRO A 124 -16.12 20.01 7.65
N GLU A 125 -16.50 19.06 6.79
CA GLU A 125 -15.57 18.31 5.97
C GLU A 125 -14.80 19.25 5.05
N ARG A 126 -13.50 18.99 4.87
CA ARG A 126 -12.69 19.68 3.85
C ARG A 126 -11.82 18.71 3.08
N ARG A 127 -11.60 19.01 1.79
CA ARG A 127 -10.63 18.29 0.96
C ARG A 127 -9.20 18.74 1.29
N SER A 128 -8.29 17.78 1.40
CA SER A 128 -6.84 18.01 1.43
C SER A 128 -6.37 18.50 0.06
N PRO A 129 -5.45 19.48 0.00
CA PRO A 129 -4.93 19.98 -1.28
C PRO A 129 -4.02 18.97 -1.98
N LYS A 130 -3.38 18.06 -1.24
CA LYS A 130 -2.52 17.01 -1.81
C LYS A 130 -3.36 15.92 -2.47
N THR A 131 -3.08 15.67 -3.75
CA THR A 131 -3.43 14.42 -4.45
C THR A 131 -2.26 13.46 -4.33
N GLY A 132 -2.49 12.27 -3.79
CA GLY A 132 -1.46 11.24 -3.64
C GLY A 132 -1.20 10.46 -4.92
N SER A 133 -0.14 9.65 -4.91
CA SER A 133 0.22 8.76 -6.01
C SER A 133 0.88 7.49 -5.45
N TYR A 134 1.12 6.48 -6.28
CA TYR A 134 1.79 5.26 -5.84
C TYR A 134 3.18 5.52 -5.20
N TYR A 135 3.86 6.62 -5.54
CA TYR A 135 5.10 7.04 -4.88
C TYR A 135 4.95 7.30 -3.38
N ASP A 136 3.73 7.57 -2.89
CA ASP A 136 3.48 7.70 -1.45
C ASP A 136 3.64 6.38 -0.68
N ALA A 137 3.66 5.22 -1.37
CA ALA A 137 3.97 3.92 -0.79
C ALA A 137 5.48 3.69 -0.56
N LEU A 138 6.36 4.47 -1.20
CA LEU A 138 7.82 4.23 -1.21
C LEU A 138 8.42 4.06 0.18
N TRP A 139 7.99 4.86 1.15
CA TRP A 139 8.51 4.77 2.51
C TRP A 139 8.20 3.42 3.16
N GLU A 140 7.00 2.88 2.91
CA GLU A 140 6.62 1.57 3.44
C GLU A 140 7.30 0.45 2.66
N LEU A 141 7.34 0.53 1.31
CA LEU A 141 8.04 -0.44 0.47
C LEU A 141 9.53 -0.56 0.84
N TYR A 142 10.18 0.57 1.10
CA TYR A 142 11.59 0.59 1.53
C TYR A 142 11.85 -0.26 2.77
N LYS A 143 10.91 -0.33 3.71
CA LYS A 143 11.07 -1.09 4.95
C LYS A 143 11.04 -2.60 4.73
N ILE A 144 10.46 -3.06 3.63
CA ILE A 144 10.42 -4.48 3.24
C ILE A 144 11.23 -4.74 1.97
N LYS A 145 12.13 -3.82 1.58
CA LYS A 145 12.88 -3.88 0.32
C LYS A 145 13.65 -5.17 0.07
N ASP A 146 13.96 -5.91 1.12
CA ASP A 146 14.67 -7.19 1.05
C ASP A 146 13.79 -8.34 0.55
N TYR A 147 12.47 -8.17 0.57
CA TYR A 147 11.50 -9.14 0.05
C TYR A 147 10.96 -8.75 -1.32
N LEU A 148 11.11 -7.48 -1.73
CA LEU A 148 10.63 -7.03 -3.04
C LEU A 148 11.36 -7.80 -4.13
N GLY A 149 10.60 -8.37 -5.08
CA GLY A 149 11.15 -9.22 -6.15
C GLY A 149 11.39 -10.68 -5.74
N SER A 150 11.11 -11.07 -4.49
CA SER A 150 11.16 -12.48 -4.10
C SER A 150 10.11 -13.30 -4.88
N PRO A 151 10.47 -14.50 -5.39
CA PRO A 151 9.50 -15.41 -5.96
C PRO A 151 8.36 -15.69 -4.98
N GLY A 152 7.12 -15.61 -5.45
CA GLY A 152 5.93 -15.81 -4.63
C GLY A 152 5.43 -14.57 -3.89
N LEU A 153 6.16 -13.44 -3.87
CA LEU A 153 5.64 -12.19 -3.29
C LEU A 153 5.03 -11.28 -4.38
N ARG A 154 3.80 -10.86 -4.15
CA ARG A 154 3.08 -9.83 -4.89
C ARG A 154 2.72 -8.67 -3.97
N LEU A 155 2.86 -7.44 -4.45
CA LEU A 155 2.40 -6.22 -3.80
C LEU A 155 1.26 -5.62 -4.63
N THR A 156 0.04 -5.59 -4.09
CA THR A 156 -1.09 -4.88 -4.72
C THR A 156 -1.26 -3.52 -4.07
N LEU A 157 -0.98 -2.45 -4.82
CA LEU A 157 -1.18 -1.07 -4.36
C LEU A 157 -2.53 -0.57 -4.85
N LEU A 158 -3.41 -0.20 -3.90
CA LEU A 158 -4.73 0.34 -4.19
C LEU A 158 -4.70 1.86 -4.00
N LEU A 159 -4.81 2.62 -5.09
CA LEU A 159 -4.91 4.07 -5.02
C LEU A 159 -6.35 4.44 -4.66
N MET A 160 -6.59 4.90 -3.43
CA MET A 160 -7.93 5.06 -2.87
C MET A 160 -8.21 6.49 -2.41
N ASP A 161 -9.38 6.98 -2.77
CA ASP A 161 -9.96 8.18 -2.18
C ASP A 161 -10.49 7.82 -0.78
N VAL A 162 -10.19 8.67 0.21
CA VAL A 162 -10.45 8.36 1.63
C VAL A 162 -10.93 9.57 2.43
N ARG A 163 -11.71 9.31 3.48
CA ARG A 163 -12.09 10.29 4.49
C ARG A 163 -11.40 9.94 5.81
N ASP A 164 -10.54 10.84 6.29
CA ASP A 164 -9.90 10.73 7.60
C ASP A 164 -10.75 11.46 8.65
N ILE A 165 -11.26 10.70 9.62
CA ILE A 165 -11.90 11.25 10.83
C ILE A 165 -10.80 11.42 11.89
N ARG A 166 -10.59 12.65 12.34
CA ARG A 166 -9.51 12.98 13.29
C ARG A 166 -10.06 13.67 14.53
N ARG A 167 -9.46 13.38 15.67
CA ARG A 167 -9.83 14.00 16.95
C ARG A 167 -9.22 15.38 17.05
N LEU A 168 -9.93 16.32 17.66
CA LEU A 168 -9.36 17.59 18.12
C LEU A 168 -8.58 17.36 19.43
N ASP A 169 -7.63 16.42 19.45
CA ASP A 169 -6.84 16.05 20.63
C ASP A 169 -5.36 16.43 20.50
N GLY A 170 -5.03 17.20 19.47
CA GLY A 170 -3.67 17.66 19.21
C GLY A 170 -3.28 18.90 20.02
N PHE A 171 -2.04 19.32 19.83
CA PHE A 171 -1.47 20.49 20.48
C PHE A 171 -1.84 21.82 19.79
N GLY A 172 -1.77 22.90 20.56
CA GLY A 172 -1.94 24.28 20.11
C GLY A 172 -3.40 24.77 20.07
N LYS A 173 -3.60 26.05 19.76
CA LYS A 173 -4.92 26.70 19.79
C LYS A 173 -5.99 25.98 18.96
N SER A 174 -5.60 25.40 17.82
CA SER A 174 -6.52 24.68 16.94
C SER A 174 -6.75 23.22 17.32
N ARG A 175 -5.97 22.68 18.27
CA ARG A 175 -5.98 21.26 18.69
C ARG A 175 -5.75 20.24 17.56
N LYS A 176 -5.14 20.66 16.44
CA LYS A 176 -4.92 19.81 15.23
C LYS A 176 -3.52 19.22 15.11
N ARG A 177 -2.52 19.78 15.82
CA ARG A 177 -1.12 19.40 15.64
C ARG A 177 -0.82 18.08 16.35
N ARG A 178 -0.29 17.09 15.63
CA ARG A 178 -0.04 15.72 16.16
C ARG A 178 -1.29 15.04 16.73
N SER A 179 -2.48 15.42 16.26
CA SER A 179 -3.71 14.75 16.66
C SER A 179 -3.78 13.30 16.18
N ASN A 180 -4.63 12.51 16.82
CA ASN A 180 -4.86 11.13 16.42
C ASN A 180 -5.88 11.05 15.28
N ARG A 181 -5.64 10.12 14.35
CA ARG A 181 -6.67 9.68 13.39
C ARG A 181 -7.48 8.60 14.08
N GLU A 182 -8.77 8.84 14.19
CA GLU A 182 -9.72 7.92 14.79
C GLU A 182 -10.07 6.81 13.80
N GLU A 183 -10.48 7.21 12.61
CA GLU A 183 -10.90 6.29 11.56
C GLU A 183 -10.46 6.79 10.18
N ARG A 184 -10.29 5.85 9.26
CA ARG A 184 -10.14 6.12 7.83
C ARG A 184 -11.22 5.35 7.10
N VAL A 185 -12.10 6.08 6.42
CA VAL A 185 -13.21 5.52 5.65
C VAL A 185 -12.84 5.53 4.17
N PRO A 186 -12.89 4.38 3.46
CA PRO A 186 -12.73 4.38 2.00
C PRO A 186 -13.89 5.11 1.34
N VAL A 187 -13.64 5.76 0.20
CA VAL A 187 -14.64 6.50 -0.57
C VAL A 187 -14.74 5.97 -1.99
N GLU A 188 -13.60 5.84 -2.67
CA GLU A 188 -13.55 5.37 -4.06
C GLU A 188 -12.21 4.67 -4.32
N LEU A 189 -12.20 3.67 -5.20
CA LEU A 189 -10.97 3.03 -5.66
C LEU A 189 -10.53 3.71 -6.96
N ALA A 190 -9.57 4.63 -6.89
CA ALA A 190 -9.11 5.42 -8.03
C ALA A 190 -8.17 4.64 -8.97
N GLY A 191 -7.42 3.65 -8.47
CA GLY A 191 -6.52 2.85 -9.28
C GLY A 191 -5.98 1.63 -8.56
N MET A 192 -5.39 0.72 -9.32
CA MET A 192 -4.73 -0.48 -8.81
C MET A 192 -3.52 -0.79 -9.68
N ILE A 193 -2.42 -1.21 -9.04
CA ILE A 193 -1.29 -1.86 -9.69
C ILE A 193 -0.86 -3.07 -8.87
N SER A 194 -0.35 -4.09 -9.56
CA SER A 194 0.24 -5.29 -8.95
C SER A 194 1.72 -5.34 -9.31
N LEU A 195 2.57 -5.52 -8.30
CA LEU A 195 4.02 -5.58 -8.43
C LEU A 195 4.48 -6.98 -8.00
N SER A 196 4.88 -7.79 -8.96
CA SER A 196 5.27 -9.19 -8.77
C SER A 196 6.67 -9.51 -9.26
N SER A 197 7.24 -8.61 -10.08
CA SER A 197 8.58 -8.72 -10.64
C SER A 197 9.37 -7.43 -10.41
N PRO A 198 10.73 -7.47 -10.41
CA PRO A 198 11.57 -6.27 -10.44
C PRO A 198 11.17 -5.25 -11.51
N GLU A 199 10.76 -5.73 -12.68
CA GLU A 199 10.33 -4.94 -13.82
C GLU A 199 9.06 -4.12 -13.52
N ASP A 200 8.12 -4.66 -12.73
CA ASP A 200 6.94 -3.90 -12.31
C ASP A 200 7.32 -2.68 -11.46
N TYR A 201 8.31 -2.84 -10.58
CA TYR A 201 8.84 -1.70 -9.80
C TYR A 201 9.57 -0.71 -10.69
N ARG A 202 10.33 -1.17 -11.70
CA ARG A 202 10.96 -0.30 -12.69
C ARG A 202 9.91 0.52 -13.44
N ALA A 203 8.85 -0.11 -13.94
CA ALA A 203 7.78 0.54 -14.67
C ALA A 203 7.02 1.55 -13.79
N MET A 204 6.74 1.20 -12.52
CA MET A 204 6.10 2.11 -11.58
C MET A 204 6.99 3.33 -11.23
N LEU A 205 8.30 3.13 -11.05
CA LEU A 205 9.19 4.12 -10.44
C LEU A 205 9.93 5.01 -11.45
N LEU A 206 9.99 4.64 -12.73
CA LEU A 206 10.68 5.41 -13.76
C LEU A 206 9.67 6.03 -14.73
N PRO A 207 9.46 7.36 -14.67
CA PRO A 207 8.62 8.06 -15.63
C PRO A 207 9.14 7.92 -17.06
N GLU A 208 8.22 7.87 -18.01
CA GLU A 208 8.54 7.95 -19.43
C GLU A 208 9.32 9.23 -19.76
N GLY A 209 10.29 9.11 -20.66
CA GLY A 209 11.12 10.25 -21.08
C GLY A 209 12.23 10.66 -20.11
N LEU A 210 12.47 9.91 -19.02
CA LEU A 210 13.61 10.16 -18.14
C LEU A 210 14.93 9.88 -18.89
N ILE A 211 15.75 10.93 -19.05
CA ILE A 211 17.02 10.88 -19.78
C ILE A 211 18.08 10.19 -18.92
N MET A 212 18.85 9.28 -19.54
CA MET A 212 19.93 8.53 -18.89
C MET A 212 21.31 9.17 -19.17
N PRO A 213 22.27 9.10 -18.23
CA PRO A 213 22.08 8.73 -16.83
C PRO A 213 21.34 9.84 -16.06
N PHE A 214 20.61 9.47 -15.02
CA PHE A 214 19.80 10.41 -14.23
C PHE A 214 20.30 10.53 -12.79
N SER A 215 20.09 11.68 -12.18
CA SER A 215 20.26 11.91 -10.75
C SER A 215 18.93 11.81 -10.00
N ALA A 216 18.97 11.77 -8.67
CA ALA A 216 17.76 11.86 -7.85
C ALA A 216 16.96 13.15 -8.08
N ALA A 217 17.62 14.24 -8.50
CA ALA A 217 16.94 15.49 -8.83
C ALA A 217 16.14 15.37 -10.14
N ASP A 218 16.71 14.70 -11.13
CA ASP A 218 16.06 14.51 -12.43
C ASP A 218 14.84 13.59 -12.30
N LEU A 219 14.97 12.49 -11.53
CA LEU A 219 13.83 11.63 -11.19
C LEU A 219 12.76 12.37 -10.38
N ALA A 220 13.15 13.17 -9.38
CA ALA A 220 12.22 13.96 -8.57
C ALA A 220 11.41 14.93 -9.44
N GLN A 221 12.06 15.59 -10.41
CA GLN A 221 11.42 16.50 -11.33
C GLN A 221 10.47 15.77 -12.28
N ALA A 222 10.94 14.70 -12.93
CA ALA A 222 10.15 13.92 -13.89
C ALA A 222 8.91 13.28 -13.23
N ALA A 223 9.07 12.69 -12.05
CA ALA A 223 7.98 12.06 -11.31
C ALA A 223 7.15 13.05 -10.47
N ARG A 224 7.56 14.33 -10.39
CA ARG A 224 6.95 15.38 -9.55
C ARG A 224 6.83 14.98 -8.08
N ILE A 225 7.90 14.38 -7.53
CA ILE A 225 7.98 13.91 -6.15
C ILE A 225 9.08 14.64 -5.36
N PRO A 226 9.02 14.66 -4.01
CA PRO A 226 10.10 15.19 -3.20
C PRO A 226 11.41 14.41 -3.42
N SER A 227 12.55 15.09 -3.33
CA SER A 227 13.87 14.47 -3.53
C SER A 227 14.10 13.27 -2.61
N ARG A 228 13.61 13.33 -1.36
CA ARG A 228 13.69 12.18 -0.43
C ARG A 228 13.00 10.94 -1.00
N SER A 229 11.84 11.09 -1.63
CA SER A 229 11.13 9.99 -2.29
C SER A 229 11.92 9.46 -3.48
N ALA A 230 12.51 10.34 -4.30
CA ALA A 230 13.36 9.92 -5.42
C ALA A 230 14.58 9.10 -4.96
N TYR A 231 15.23 9.48 -3.86
CA TYR A 231 16.30 8.67 -3.26
C TYR A 231 15.82 7.29 -2.80
N THR A 232 14.64 7.23 -2.18
CA THR A 232 14.04 5.95 -1.77
C THR A 232 13.72 5.07 -2.98
N ALA A 233 13.15 5.64 -4.05
CA ALA A 233 12.88 4.94 -5.31
C ALA A 233 14.15 4.36 -5.92
N ILE A 234 15.21 5.16 -6.04
CA ILE A 234 16.52 4.71 -6.53
C ILE A 234 17.06 3.59 -5.64
N ASN A 235 16.90 3.66 -4.32
CA ASN A 235 17.38 2.59 -3.43
C ASN A 235 16.65 1.27 -3.67
N ILE A 236 15.34 1.31 -3.91
CA ILE A 236 14.56 0.12 -4.27
C ILE A 236 15.03 -0.43 -5.61
N LEU A 237 15.19 0.42 -6.63
CA LEU A 237 15.67 -0.02 -7.95
C LEU A 237 17.07 -0.63 -7.89
N LEU A 238 17.99 -0.04 -7.11
CA LEU A 238 19.32 -0.62 -6.87
C LEU A 238 19.22 -1.98 -6.17
N ARG A 239 18.33 -2.12 -5.17
CA ARG A 239 18.14 -3.39 -4.44
C ARG A 239 17.62 -4.49 -5.34
N LEU A 240 16.74 -4.14 -6.28
CA LEU A 240 16.15 -5.02 -7.27
C LEU A 240 17.05 -5.28 -8.48
N GLY A 241 18.25 -4.67 -8.53
CA GLY A 241 19.14 -4.79 -9.67
C GLY A 241 18.60 -4.15 -10.96
N MET A 242 17.64 -3.23 -10.85
CA MET A 242 17.00 -2.49 -11.96
C MET A 242 17.67 -1.14 -12.27
N ALA A 243 18.65 -0.75 -11.46
CA ALA A 243 19.50 0.40 -11.70
C ALA A 243 20.91 0.11 -11.18
N ALA A 244 21.89 0.85 -11.69
CA ALA A 244 23.28 0.80 -11.24
C ALA A 244 23.87 2.20 -11.11
N PRO A 245 24.84 2.43 -10.21
CA PRO A 245 25.60 3.68 -10.17
C PRO A 245 26.32 3.93 -11.50
N ALA A 246 26.23 5.16 -12.02
CA ALA A 246 26.86 5.59 -13.27
C ALA A 246 27.86 6.75 -13.06
N GLY A 247 28.46 6.82 -11.86
CA GLY A 247 29.40 7.87 -11.49
C GLY A 247 28.73 9.12 -10.91
N LYS A 248 29.25 10.31 -11.28
CA LYS A 248 28.81 11.60 -10.75
C LYS A 248 28.71 12.65 -11.85
N MET A 249 27.73 13.54 -11.72
CA MET A 249 27.63 14.79 -12.49
C MET A 249 27.78 15.95 -11.49
N GLY A 250 28.97 16.56 -11.47
CA GLY A 250 29.38 17.47 -10.41
C GLY A 250 29.33 16.78 -9.04
N ARG A 251 28.54 17.33 -8.09
CA ARG A 251 28.34 16.74 -6.75
C ARG A 251 27.24 15.67 -6.69
N ARG A 252 26.46 15.50 -7.76
CA ARG A 252 25.31 14.60 -7.78
C ARG A 252 25.75 13.19 -8.20
N ARG A 253 25.31 12.16 -7.48
CA ARG A 253 25.40 10.77 -7.95
C ARG A 253 24.39 10.57 -9.08
N VAL A 254 24.82 9.92 -10.15
CA VAL A 254 23.96 9.56 -11.27
C VAL A 254 23.87 8.04 -11.41
N TYR A 255 22.79 7.59 -12.04
CA TYR A 255 22.42 6.19 -12.15
C TYR A 255 22.00 5.90 -13.59
N LYS A 256 22.24 4.66 -14.04
CA LYS A 256 21.72 4.12 -15.29
C LYS A 256 20.78 2.97 -15.00
N ILE A 257 19.86 2.70 -15.91
CA ILE A 257 19.09 1.46 -15.86
C ILE A 257 19.99 0.30 -16.30
N THR A 258 19.84 -0.84 -15.64
CA THR A 258 20.39 -2.12 -16.06
C THR A 258 19.44 -2.77 -17.06
N GLU A 259 19.96 -3.25 -18.19
CA GLU A 259 19.21 -4.15 -19.08
C GLU A 259 19.44 -5.60 -18.64
N GLN A 260 18.47 -6.48 -18.91
CA GLN A 260 18.59 -7.89 -18.55
C GLN A 260 19.82 -8.49 -19.25
N GLY A 261 20.81 -8.94 -18.48
CA GLY A 261 22.03 -9.59 -18.97
C GLY A 261 23.37 -9.00 -18.50
N GLU A 262 23.40 -7.84 -17.84
CA GLU A 262 24.67 -7.22 -17.35
C GLU A 262 25.18 -7.77 -15.99
N LEU A 263 24.51 -8.77 -15.41
CA LEU A 263 24.93 -9.46 -14.18
C LEU A 263 25.21 -10.93 -14.51
N THR A 264 26.29 -11.17 -15.25
CA THR A 264 26.99 -12.46 -15.30
C THR A 264 28.23 -12.43 -14.40
#